data_AF-A0A957LGC6-F1
#
_entry.id   AF-A0A957LGC6-F1
#
_cell.length_a   1.000
_cell.length_b   1.000
_cell.length_c   1.000
_cell.angle_alpha   90.00
_cell.angle_beta   90.00
_cell.angle_gamma   90.00
#
_symmetry.space_group_name_H-M   'P 1'
#
loop_
_entity.id
_entity.type
_entity.pdbx_description
1 polymer ?
#
loop_
_entity_poly.entity_id
_entity_poly.type
_entity_poly.pdbx_seq_one_letter_code
_entity_poly.pdbx_strand_id
1 'polypeptide(L)' 'GDPLRYRTKEETAKWREEDPLGVVERRLLNKEGVEKETLDEIDDEVDAVMEEALKFADESPFPSEDTLFDHIFVED' A
#
# COMPACT_ATOMS: atom_id res chain seq x y z
N GLY A 1 -16.42 -10.29 -1.23
CA GLY A 1 -17.39 -10.38 -2.35
C GLY A 1 -17.05 -9.31 -3.37
N ASP A 2 -17.20 -9.59 -4.66
CA ASP A 2 -16.80 -8.67 -5.74
C ASP A 2 -17.55 -7.31 -5.65
N PRO A 3 -16.84 -6.19 -5.36
CA PRO A 3 -17.43 -4.86 -5.23
C PRO A 3 -18.12 -4.35 -6.50
N LEU A 4 -17.73 -4.88 -7.67
CA LEU A 4 -18.23 -4.45 -8.97
C LEU A 4 -19.68 -4.91 -9.24
N ARG A 5 -20.24 -5.75 -8.37
CA ARG A 5 -21.62 -6.25 -8.51
C ARG A 5 -22.70 -5.29 -8.02
N TYR A 6 -22.35 -4.25 -7.25
CA TYR A 6 -23.35 -3.38 -6.61
C TYR A 6 -23.02 -1.87 -6.65
N ARG A 7 -21.87 -1.47 -7.20
CA ARG A 7 -21.53 -0.05 -7.42
C ARG A 7 -21.40 0.25 -8.90
N THR A 8 -21.81 1.45 -9.30
CA THR A 8 -21.66 1.87 -10.70
C THR A 8 -20.24 2.37 -10.97
N LYS A 9 -19.83 2.34 -12.24
CA LYS A 9 -18.56 2.92 -12.66
C LYS A 9 -18.51 4.43 -12.39
N GLU A 10 -19.64 5.11 -12.55
CA GLU A 10 -19.78 6.55 -12.28
C GLU A 10 -19.58 6.89 -10.80
N GLU A 11 -20.18 6.11 -9.90
CA GLU A 11 -19.99 6.28 -8.46
C GLU A 11 -18.51 6.09 -8.08
N THR A 12 -17.87 5.06 -8.63
CA THR A 12 -16.44 4.77 -8.38
C THR A 12 -15.54 5.89 -8.91
N ALA A 13 -15.85 6.45 -10.09
CA ALA A 13 -15.11 7.57 -10.66
C ALA A 13 -15.25 8.83 -9.80
N LYS A 14 -16.47 9.15 -9.34
CA LYS A 14 -16.70 10.28 -8.44
C LYS A 14 -15.85 10.17 -7.17
N TRP A 15 -15.82 9.00 -6.54
CA TRP A 15 -15.00 8.82 -5.33
C TRP A 15 -13.50 8.88 -5.59
N ARG A 16 -13.04 8.47 -6.78
CA ARG A 16 -11.63 8.66 -7.19
C ARG A 16 -11.27 10.13 -7.38
N GLU A 17 -12.17 10.96 -7.90
CA GLU A 17 -11.92 12.40 -8.04
C GLU A 17 -11.76 13.11 -6.68
N GLU A 18 -12.50 12.63 -5.68
CA GLU A 18 -12.49 13.10 -4.29
C GLU A 18 -11.44 12.41 -3.39
N ASP A 19 -10.56 11.57 -3.97
CA ASP A 19 -9.52 10.86 -3.21
C ASP A 19 -8.60 11.84 -2.46
N PRO A 20 -8.43 11.71 -1.13
CA PRO A 20 -7.55 12.57 -0.35
C PRO A 20 -6.11 12.61 -0.89
N LEU A 21 -5.57 11.51 -1.42
CA LEU A 21 -4.22 11.49 -1.99
C LEU A 21 -4.14 12.39 -3.21
N GLY A 22 -5.02 12.20 -4.20
CA GLY A 22 -5.06 13.03 -5.40
C GLY A 22 -5.40 14.50 -5.10
N VAL A 23 -6.21 14.78 -4.07
CA VAL A 23 -6.48 16.15 -3.62
C VAL A 23 -5.22 16.81 -3.05
N VAL A 24 -4.45 16.09 -2.24
CA VAL A 24 -3.20 16.59 -1.65
C VAL A 24 -2.12 16.77 -2.73
N GLU A 25 -1.94 15.80 -3.61
CA GLU A 25 -1.03 15.87 -4.76
C GLU A 25 -1.28 17.15 -5.58
N ARG A 26 -2.53 17.37 -6.00
CA ARG A 26 -2.91 18.59 -6.73
C ARG A 26 -2.61 19.87 -5.95
N ARG A 27 -2.77 19.86 -4.63
CA ARG A 27 -2.45 21.01 -3.79
C ARG A 27 -0.95 21.27 -3.75
N LEU A 28 -0.14 20.24 -3.56
CA LEU A 28 1.32 20.34 -3.50
C LEU A 28 1.87 20.91 -4.81
N LEU A 29 1.42 20.36 -5.95
CA LEU A 29 1.87 20.79 -7.28
C LEU A 29 1.44 22.23 -7.62
N ASN A 30 0.17 22.59 -7.34
CA ASN A 30 -0.38 23.86 -7.84
C ASN A 30 -0.27 25.04 -6.88
N LYS A 31 -0.12 24.80 -5.56
CA LYS A 31 -0.17 25.85 -4.55
C LYS A 31 1.08 25.94 -3.70
N GLU A 32 1.70 24.80 -3.39
CA GLU A 32 2.85 24.74 -2.49
C GLU A 32 4.18 24.70 -3.26
N GLY A 33 4.14 24.64 -4.60
CA GLY A 33 5.32 24.73 -5.47
C GLY A 33 6.19 23.47 -5.48
N VAL A 34 5.62 22.32 -5.09
CA VAL A 34 6.31 21.03 -5.17
C VAL A 34 6.41 20.60 -6.63
N GLU A 35 7.58 20.15 -7.04
CA GLU A 35 7.78 19.63 -8.40
C GLU A 35 7.24 18.21 -8.51
N LYS A 36 6.74 17.86 -9.70
CA LYS A 36 6.22 16.51 -9.93
C LYS A 36 7.32 15.46 -9.74
N GLU A 37 8.54 15.76 -10.17
CA GLU A 37 9.70 14.87 -10.03
C GLU A 37 9.94 14.47 -8.56
N THR A 38 9.75 15.39 -7.61
CA THR A 38 9.86 15.06 -6.17
C THR A 38 8.80 14.05 -5.72
N LEU A 39 7.60 14.08 -6.28
CA LEU A 39 6.56 13.11 -5.95
C LEU A 39 6.85 11.76 -6.62
N ASP A 40 7.28 11.80 -7.87
CA ASP A 40 7.68 10.60 -8.62
C ASP A 40 8.88 9.90 -7.91
N GLU A 41 9.84 10.65 -7.37
CA GLU A 41 10.95 10.12 -6.56
C GLU A 41 10.47 9.40 -5.28
N ILE A 42 9.46 9.95 -4.60
CA ILE A 42 8.89 9.33 -3.39
C ILE A 42 8.19 8.01 -3.76
N ASP A 43 7.46 7.99 -4.87
CA ASP A 43 6.79 6.77 -5.35
C ASP A 43 7.84 5.68 -5.68
N ASP A 44 8.93 6.05 -6.37
CA ASP A 44 10.03 5.13 -6.69
C ASP A 44 10.72 4.59 -5.42
N GLU A 45 10.92 5.43 -4.39
CA GLU A 45 11.47 5.01 -3.09
C GLU A 45 10.56 4.00 -2.39
N VAL A 46 9.24 4.24 -2.41
CA VAL A 46 8.27 3.33 -1.80
C VAL A 46 8.21 2.00 -2.54
N ASP A 47 8.22 2.02 -3.88
CA ASP A 47 8.23 0.81 -4.69
C ASP A 47 9.50 -0.02 -4.43
N ALA A 48 10.66 0.61 -4.29
CA ALA A 48 11.90 -0.08 -3.92
C ALA A 48 11.80 -0.77 -2.55
N VAL A 49 11.25 -0.08 -1.53
CA VAL A 49 11.03 -0.67 -0.20
C VAL A 49 10.07 -1.87 -0.27
N MET A 50 9.02 -1.77 -1.09
CA MET A 50 8.05 -2.85 -1.28
C MET A 50 8.69 -4.07 -1.97
N GLU A 51 9.54 -3.86 -2.98
CA GLU A 51 10.30 -4.92 -3.63
C GLU A 51 11.24 -5.64 -2.65
N GLU A 52 11.95 -4.89 -1.82
CA GLU A 52 12.81 -5.47 -0.77
C GLU A 52 12.01 -6.29 0.24
N ALA A 53 10.85 -5.79 0.66
CA ALA A 53 9.97 -6.50 1.59
C ALA A 53 9.41 -7.80 0.98
N LEU A 54 9.02 -7.78 -0.30
CA LEU A 54 8.57 -8.97 -1.02
C LEU A 54 9.69 -10.00 -1.14
N LYS A 55 10.89 -9.57 -1.55
CA LYS A 55 12.05 -10.45 -1.63
C LYS A 55 12.39 -11.08 -0.28
N PHE A 56 12.36 -10.29 0.79
CA PHE A 56 12.55 -10.81 2.15
C PHE A 56 11.50 -11.87 2.51
N ALA A 57 10.22 -11.64 2.19
CA ALA A 57 9.17 -12.60 2.46
C ALA A 57 9.33 -13.91 1.67
N ASP A 58 9.74 -13.83 0.40
CA ASP A 58 9.93 -15.00 -0.47
C ASP A 58 11.19 -15.80 -0.14
N GLU A 59 12.29 -15.11 0.22
CA GLU A 59 13.55 -15.75 0.61
C GLU A 59 13.57 -16.22 2.07
N SER A 60 12.58 -15.81 2.87
CA SER A 60 12.46 -16.24 4.26
C SER A 60 12.26 -17.75 4.34
N PRO A 61 13.05 -18.45 5.17
CA PRO A 61 12.87 -19.88 5.35
C PRO A 61 11.50 -20.18 5.96
N PHE A 62 10.94 -21.33 5.62
CA PHE A 62 9.79 -21.85 6.34
C PHE A 62 10.14 -22.00 7.83
N PRO A 63 9.18 -21.74 8.72
CA PRO A 63 9.39 -21.95 10.15
C PRO A 63 9.64 -23.44 10.44
N SER A 64 10.35 -23.73 11.53
CA SER A 64 10.59 -25.11 11.98
C SER A 64 9.28 -25.81 12.32
N GLU A 65 9.22 -27.13 12.18
CA GLU A 65 8.05 -27.92 12.62
C GLU A 65 7.76 -27.72 14.12
N ASP A 66 8.78 -27.44 14.93
CA ASP A 66 8.64 -27.18 16.37
C ASP A 66 7.77 -25.94 16.65
N THR A 67 7.78 -24.93 15.76
CA THR A 67 6.99 -23.70 15.95
C THR A 67 5.49 -23.94 15.80
N LEU A 68 5.07 -25.13 15.36
CA LEU A 68 3.66 -25.49 15.26
C LEU A 68 2.96 -25.45 16.62
N PHE A 69 3.70 -25.70 17.71
CA PHE A 69 3.17 -25.73 19.06
C PHE A 69 3.27 -24.38 19.79
N ASP A 70 3.96 -23.41 19.20
CA ASP A 70 4.08 -22.07 19.74
C ASP A 70 2.71 -21.40 19.83
N HIS A 71 2.52 -20.55 20.85
CA HIS A 71 1.29 -19.78 21.08
C HIS A 71 0.01 -20.59 21.38
N ILE A 72 0.10 -21.92 21.56
CA ILE A 72 -1.03 -22.75 22.00
C ILE A 72 -1.35 -22.52 23.49
N PHE A 73 -0.31 -22.33 24.31
CA PHE A 73 -0.43 -21.98 25.72
C PHE A 73 0.41 -20.73 26.02
N VAL A 74 -0.01 -19.97 27.03
CA VAL A 74 0.82 -18.91 27.61
C VAL A 74 1.82 -19.59 28.55
N GLU A 75 3.12 -19.34 28.35
CA GLU A 75 4.15 -19.73 29.31
C GLU A 75 4.06 -18.81 30.55
N ASP A 76 4.17 -19.39 31.76
CA ASP A 76 4.10 -18.65 33.04
C ASP A 76 5.24 -17.63 33.21
#